data_AF-A0A9Q0QXN7-F1
#
_entry.id   AF-A0A9Q0QXN7-F1
#
_cell.length_a   1.000
_cell.length_b   1.000
_cell.length_c   1.000
_cell.angle_alpha   90.00
_cell.angle_beta   90.00
_cell.angle_gamma   90.00
#
_symmetry.space_group_name_H-M   'P 1'
#
loop_
_entity.id
_entity.type
_entity.pdbx_description
1 polymer ?
#
loop_
_entity_poly.entity_id
_entity_poly.type
_entity_poly.pdbx_seq_one_letter_code
_entity_poly.pdbx_strand_id
1 'polypeptide(L)'
;MHLVIDNSSEVQVSQLSIVAPEDSPNTDGIHVTHSQDVEITDSFIGTGDDCISIQTRSNNVTISQIKCGPGHGISIGSLGDDGEKAMVEQINVSDCHFVGTQNGARIKSWQINASEKLRIQNHLEKSSNLEN
;
A
#
# COMPACT_ATOMS: atom_id res chain seq x y z
N MET A 1 -7.93 -2.36 -10.00
CA MET A 1 -8.13 -2.16 -8.55
C MET A 1 -9.40 -2.87 -8.10
N HIS A 2 -9.44 -3.44 -6.89
CA HIS A 2 -10.60 -4.18 -6.36
C HIS A 2 -11.37 -3.43 -5.28
N LEU A 3 -10.66 -2.83 -4.31
CA LEU A 3 -11.24 -1.98 -3.27
C LEU A 3 -10.57 -0.60 -3.30
N VAL A 4 -11.37 0.45 -3.28
CA VAL A 4 -10.90 1.83 -3.18
C VAL A 4 -11.45 2.46 -1.90
N ILE A 5 -10.55 2.94 -1.06
CA ILE A 5 -10.84 3.75 0.13
C ILE A 5 -10.42 5.17 -0.24
N ASP A 6 -11.40 6.01 -0.57
CA ASP A 6 -11.19 7.40 -0.99
C ASP A 6 -12.03 8.33 -0.11
N ASN A 7 -11.44 9.47 0.26
CA ASN A 7 -12.08 10.53 1.03
C ASN A 7 -12.89 10.03 2.23
N SER A 8 -12.28 9.11 2.99
CA SER A 8 -12.91 8.38 4.10
C SER A 8 -12.08 8.48 5.39
N SER A 9 -12.73 8.38 6.53
CA SER A 9 -12.12 8.36 7.86
C SER A 9 -12.63 7.17 8.69
N GLU A 10 -11.80 6.67 9.62
CA GLU A 10 -12.17 5.60 10.57
C GLU A 10 -12.62 4.30 9.86
N VAL A 11 -11.82 3.85 8.90
CA VAL A 11 -12.14 2.66 8.08
C VAL A 11 -11.39 1.44 8.58
N GLN A 12 -12.11 0.37 8.86
CA GLN A 12 -11.53 -0.93 9.19
C GLN A 12 -11.83 -1.97 8.12
N VAL A 13 -10.80 -2.63 7.64
CA VAL A 13 -10.86 -3.73 6.67
C VAL A 13 -10.12 -4.93 7.24
N SER A 14 -10.82 -6.06 7.38
CA SER A 14 -10.19 -7.28 7.90
C SER A 14 -10.76 -8.53 7.23
N GLN A 15 -10.02 -9.63 7.28
CA GLN A 15 -10.45 -10.97 6.81
C GLN A 15 -10.90 -10.99 5.34
N LEU A 16 -10.28 -10.16 4.50
CA LEU A 16 -10.52 -10.15 3.07
C LEU A 16 -9.63 -11.18 2.35
N SER A 17 -10.16 -11.72 1.25
CA SER A 17 -9.42 -12.54 0.29
C SER A 17 -9.64 -11.95 -1.11
N ILE A 18 -8.60 -11.32 -1.67
CA ILE A 18 -8.60 -10.76 -3.02
C ILE A 18 -7.66 -11.61 -3.89
N VAL A 19 -8.17 -12.08 -5.03
CA VAL A 19 -7.42 -12.93 -5.95
C VAL A 19 -7.62 -12.47 -7.38
N ALA A 20 -6.52 -12.17 -8.06
CA ALA A 20 -6.43 -11.96 -9.50
C ALA A 20 -5.20 -12.68 -10.07
N PRO A 21 -5.17 -13.00 -11.38
CA PRO A 21 -3.99 -13.57 -12.02
C PRO A 21 -2.75 -12.68 -11.88
N GLU A 22 -1.57 -13.28 -11.72
CA GLU A 22 -0.28 -12.58 -11.56
C GLU A 22 0.07 -11.68 -12.77
N ASP A 23 -0.35 -12.07 -13.97
CA ASP A 23 -0.11 -11.34 -15.21
C ASP A 23 -1.21 -10.32 -15.53
N SER A 24 -2.20 -10.14 -14.65
CA SER A 24 -3.30 -9.21 -14.87
C SER A 24 -2.90 -7.77 -14.52
N PRO A 25 -2.74 -6.87 -15.49
CA PRO A 25 -2.25 -5.52 -15.24
C PRO A 25 -3.28 -4.69 -14.45
N ASN A 26 -2.79 -3.73 -13.65
CA ASN A 26 -3.60 -2.73 -12.93
C ASN A 26 -4.65 -3.32 -11.96
N THR A 27 -4.35 -4.49 -11.41
CA THR A 27 -5.24 -5.23 -10.50
C THR A 27 -4.93 -4.98 -9.03
N ASP A 28 -4.67 -3.74 -8.61
CA ASP A 28 -4.37 -3.46 -7.20
C ASP A 28 -5.43 -4.06 -6.27
N GLY A 29 -5.00 -4.59 -5.13
CA GLY A 29 -5.93 -5.16 -4.15
C GLY A 29 -6.73 -4.05 -3.47
N ILE A 30 -6.10 -3.34 -2.56
CA ILE A 30 -6.70 -2.22 -1.83
C ILE A 30 -5.95 -0.93 -2.15
N HIS A 31 -6.67 0.07 -2.64
CA HIS A 31 -6.15 1.39 -2.93
C HIS A 31 -6.66 2.40 -1.90
N VAL A 32 -5.74 3.04 -1.17
CA VAL A 32 -6.04 4.04 -0.14
C VAL A 32 -5.58 5.41 -0.62
N THR A 33 -6.47 6.39 -0.64
CA THR A 33 -6.16 7.77 -1.02
C THR A 33 -7.04 8.76 -0.27
N HIS A 34 -6.56 9.98 -0.01
CA HIS A 34 -7.37 11.03 0.65
C HIS A 34 -8.01 10.61 1.99
N SER A 35 -7.38 9.68 2.72
CA SER A 35 -8.04 9.00 3.84
C SER A 35 -7.26 9.06 5.13
N GLN A 36 -7.99 9.01 6.26
CA GLN A 36 -7.42 9.09 7.59
C GLN A 36 -7.90 7.94 8.47
N ASP A 37 -7.06 7.47 9.40
CA ASP A 37 -7.41 6.43 10.37
C ASP A 37 -7.94 5.17 9.69
N VAL A 38 -7.10 4.59 8.83
CA VAL A 38 -7.42 3.37 8.08
C VAL A 38 -6.64 2.20 8.64
N GLU A 39 -7.34 1.11 8.93
CA GLU A 39 -6.76 -0.13 9.43
C GLU A 39 -7.08 -1.28 8.47
N ILE A 40 -6.04 -1.95 7.96
CA ILE A 40 -6.14 -3.10 7.06
C ILE A 40 -5.40 -4.28 7.69
N THR A 41 -6.12 -5.33 8.07
CA THR A 41 -5.57 -6.45 8.84
C THR A 41 -6.01 -7.82 8.32
N ASP A 42 -5.27 -8.86 8.72
CA ASP A 42 -5.67 -10.28 8.62
C ASP A 42 -6.25 -10.68 7.24
N SER A 43 -5.58 -10.28 6.17
CA SER A 43 -6.10 -10.44 4.80
C SER A 43 -5.12 -11.14 3.88
N PHE A 44 -5.66 -11.87 2.91
CA PHE A 44 -4.93 -12.45 1.79
C PHE A 44 -5.18 -11.64 0.52
N ILE A 45 -4.11 -11.19 -0.12
CA ILE A 45 -4.19 -10.38 -1.33
C ILE A 45 -3.16 -10.89 -2.34
N GLY A 46 -3.63 -11.54 -3.40
CA GLY A 46 -2.81 -11.94 -4.55
C GLY A 46 -3.34 -11.29 -5.81
N THR A 47 -2.50 -10.52 -6.51
CA THR A 47 -2.89 -9.75 -7.69
C THR A 47 -1.75 -9.71 -8.72
N GLY A 48 -1.96 -9.03 -9.84
CA GLY A 48 -0.90 -8.71 -10.80
C GLY A 48 -0.28 -7.32 -10.60
N ASP A 49 -0.66 -6.59 -9.54
CA ASP A 49 -0.13 -5.26 -9.21
C ASP A 49 0.07 -5.12 -7.69
N ASP A 50 0.03 -3.90 -7.13
CA ASP A 50 0.19 -3.69 -5.68
C ASP A 50 -0.91 -4.44 -4.89
N CYS A 51 -0.52 -5.19 -3.84
CA CYS A 51 -1.48 -5.77 -2.92
C CYS A 51 -2.24 -4.65 -2.20
N ILE A 52 -1.49 -3.65 -1.73
CA ILE A 52 -2.05 -2.43 -1.14
C ILE A 52 -1.26 -1.24 -1.67
N SER A 53 -1.93 -0.26 -2.26
CA SER A 53 -1.34 1.00 -2.70
C SER A 53 -1.87 2.17 -1.87
N ILE A 54 -0.98 3.05 -1.41
CA ILE A 54 -1.29 4.18 -0.53
C ILE A 54 -0.86 5.46 -1.21
N GLN A 55 -1.82 6.29 -1.61
CA GLN A 55 -1.58 7.55 -2.30
C GLN A 55 -1.56 8.74 -1.35
N THR A 56 -1.31 9.90 -1.94
CA THR A 56 -1.21 11.18 -1.24
C THR A 56 -2.46 11.54 -0.44
N ARG A 57 -2.28 12.45 0.51
CA ARG A 57 -3.27 12.91 1.49
C ARG A 57 -3.84 11.77 2.35
N SER A 58 -3.09 10.67 2.45
CA SER A 58 -3.39 9.59 3.39
C SER A 58 -2.58 9.77 4.67
N ASN A 59 -3.23 9.63 5.82
CA ASN A 59 -2.61 9.79 7.14
C ASN A 59 -3.09 8.72 8.12
N ASN A 60 -2.19 8.27 8.99
CA ASN A 60 -2.49 7.26 10.01
C ASN A 60 -3.11 5.98 9.41
N VAL A 61 -2.34 5.30 8.57
CA VAL A 61 -2.74 4.04 7.93
C VAL A 61 -1.93 2.90 8.55
N THR A 62 -2.62 1.94 9.15
CA THR A 62 -2.01 0.74 9.71
C THR A 62 -2.32 -0.47 8.85
N ILE A 63 -1.27 -1.18 8.46
CA ILE A 63 -1.36 -2.41 7.68
C ILE A 63 -0.59 -3.49 8.44
N SER A 64 -1.27 -4.56 8.82
CA SER A 64 -0.61 -5.67 9.52
C SER A 64 -1.19 -7.02 9.17
N GLN A 65 -0.40 -8.08 9.40
CA GLN A 65 -0.86 -9.46 9.22
C GLN A 65 -1.38 -9.77 7.79
N ILE A 66 -0.76 -9.16 6.78
CA ILE A 66 -1.15 -9.36 5.38
C ILE A 66 -0.32 -10.48 4.77
N LYS A 67 -1.00 -11.44 4.13
CA LYS A 67 -0.37 -12.35 3.17
C LYS A 67 -0.52 -11.77 1.77
N CYS A 68 0.54 -11.12 1.29
CA CYS A 68 0.59 -10.44 0.01
C CYS A 68 1.36 -11.28 -1.01
N GLY A 69 0.74 -11.64 -2.13
CA GLY A 69 1.40 -12.46 -3.13
C GLY A 69 0.50 -13.35 -3.97
N PRO A 70 0.71 -13.43 -5.30
CA PRO A 70 1.70 -12.69 -6.11
C PRO A 70 1.36 -11.19 -6.24
N GLY A 71 2.22 -10.40 -6.90
CA GLY A 71 1.97 -8.98 -7.20
C GLY A 71 3.19 -8.07 -7.00
N HIS A 72 2.97 -6.77 -6.77
CA HIS A 72 4.03 -5.77 -6.63
C HIS A 72 4.42 -5.47 -5.18
N GLY A 73 3.71 -6.02 -4.19
CA GLY A 73 3.94 -5.76 -2.76
C GLY A 73 3.01 -4.71 -2.18
N ILE A 74 3.44 -4.06 -1.09
CA ILE A 74 2.73 -2.93 -0.48
C ILE A 74 3.48 -1.65 -0.86
N SER A 75 2.81 -0.73 -1.55
CA SER A 75 3.43 0.46 -2.11
C SER A 75 2.84 1.74 -1.52
N ILE A 76 3.70 2.69 -1.19
CA ILE A 76 3.33 4.09 -1.00
C ILE A 76 3.63 4.83 -2.30
N GLY A 77 2.62 5.45 -2.90
CA GLY A 77 2.70 6.20 -4.14
C GLY A 77 2.22 5.43 -5.38
N SER A 78 2.38 5.99 -6.58
CA SER A 78 3.32 7.07 -6.91
C SER A 78 2.95 8.44 -6.35
N LEU A 79 3.78 8.96 -5.44
CA LEU A 79 3.58 10.28 -4.85
C LEU A 79 4.09 11.39 -5.78
N GLY A 80 3.36 12.50 -5.84
CA GLY A 80 3.76 13.65 -6.67
C GLY A 80 3.41 13.52 -8.14
N ASP A 81 2.55 12.55 -8.48
CA ASP A 81 2.02 12.43 -9.83
C ASP A 81 1.22 13.67 -10.22
N ASP A 82 1.25 14.04 -11.49
CA ASP A 82 0.60 15.24 -12.04
C ASP A 82 0.93 16.56 -11.29
N GLY A 83 2.07 16.62 -10.60
CA GLY A 83 2.46 17.79 -9.80
C GLY A 83 1.66 17.96 -8.51
N GLU A 84 0.97 16.91 -8.06
CA GLU A 84 0.26 16.95 -6.80
C GLU A 84 1.23 17.06 -5.61
N LYS A 85 0.82 17.77 -4.55
CA LYS A 85 1.56 17.78 -3.30
C LYS A 85 1.65 16.37 -2.72
N ALA A 86 2.86 15.80 -2.71
CA ALA A 86 3.18 14.49 -2.16
C ALA A 86 3.23 14.50 -0.62
N MET A 87 2.14 14.12 0.03
CA MET A 87 2.05 14.04 1.49
C MET A 87 1.43 12.73 1.94
N VAL A 88 2.23 11.91 2.63
CA VAL A 88 1.77 10.69 3.30
C VAL A 88 2.48 10.58 4.63
N GLU A 89 1.72 10.45 5.73
CA GLU A 89 2.27 10.54 7.08
C GLU A 89 1.69 9.45 7.98
N GLN A 90 2.52 8.90 8.88
CA GLN A 90 2.11 7.91 9.88
C GLN A 90 1.58 6.61 9.24
N ILE A 91 2.30 6.09 8.25
CA ILE A 91 2.01 4.76 7.70
C ILE A 91 2.83 3.73 8.46
N ASN A 92 2.15 2.74 9.01
CA ASN A 92 2.75 1.61 9.70
C ASN A 92 2.45 0.32 8.93
N VAL A 93 3.50 -0.37 8.50
CA VAL A 93 3.40 -1.70 7.88
C VAL A 93 4.22 -2.68 8.70
N SER A 94 3.55 -3.67 9.30
CA SER A 94 4.19 -4.69 10.15
C SER A 94 3.63 -6.08 9.88
N ASP A 95 4.34 -7.15 10.25
CA ASP A 95 3.83 -8.53 10.22
C ASP A 95 3.25 -9.01 8.88
N CYS A 96 3.77 -8.46 7.77
CA CYS A 96 3.33 -8.80 6.43
C CYS A 96 4.25 -9.86 5.79
N HIS A 97 3.65 -10.85 5.15
CA HIS A 97 4.32 -11.92 4.43
C HIS A 97 4.19 -11.68 2.93
N PHE A 98 5.33 -11.53 2.25
CA PHE A 98 5.41 -11.26 0.82
C PHE A 98 5.85 -12.53 0.08
N VAL A 99 4.97 -13.12 -0.72
CA VAL A 99 5.22 -14.41 -1.40
C VAL A 99 5.07 -14.24 -2.91
N GLY A 100 6.14 -14.49 -3.68
CA GLY A 100 6.08 -14.33 -5.13
C GLY A 100 5.77 -12.90 -5.59
N THR A 101 6.10 -11.89 -4.77
CA THR A 101 5.93 -10.48 -5.13
C THR A 101 7.21 -9.92 -5.75
N GLN A 102 7.08 -8.92 -6.62
CA GLN A 102 8.22 -8.20 -7.19
C GLN A 102 8.95 -7.36 -6.13
N ASN A 103 8.23 -6.84 -5.13
CA ASN A 103 8.78 -6.04 -4.03
C ASN A 103 8.13 -6.45 -2.69
N GLY A 104 8.78 -6.08 -1.58
CA GLY A 104 8.17 -6.14 -0.25
C GLY A 104 7.34 -4.87 0.01
N ALA A 105 7.75 -4.08 1.00
CA ALA A 105 7.31 -2.69 1.11
C ALA A 105 8.12 -1.79 0.17
N ARG A 106 7.45 -0.86 -0.52
CA ARG A 106 8.05 0.03 -1.53
C ARG A 106 7.51 1.45 -1.42
N ILE A 107 8.35 2.44 -1.71
CA ILE A 107 7.95 3.85 -1.87
C ILE A 107 8.25 4.26 -3.31
N LYS A 108 7.27 4.84 -3.99
CA LYS A 108 7.34 5.37 -5.36
C LYS A 108 7.03 6.86 -5.33
N SER A 109 7.87 7.68 -5.95
CA SER A 109 7.59 9.11 -6.14
C SER A 109 8.03 9.58 -7.52
N TRP A 110 7.31 10.55 -8.07
CA TRP A 110 7.72 11.29 -9.25
C TRP A 110 8.83 12.29 -8.90
N GLN A 111 9.55 12.73 -9.93
CA GLN A 111 10.50 13.85 -9.80
C GLN A 111 9.69 15.11 -9.52
N ILE A 112 9.71 15.55 -8.27
CA ILE A 112 9.11 16.82 -7.84
C ILE A 112 10.11 17.96 -8.03
N ASN A 113 9.61 19.18 -8.23
CA ASN A 113 10.47 20.36 -8.37
C ASN A 113 11.17 20.66 -7.04
N ALA A 114 12.37 21.26 -7.07
CA ALA A 114 13.18 21.49 -5.86
C ALA A 114 12.51 22.34 -4.76
N SER A 115 11.42 23.06 -5.08
CA SER A 115 10.60 23.83 -4.14
C SER A 115 9.52 23.01 -3.43
N GLU A 116 9.24 21.79 -3.88
CA GLU A 116 8.23 20.90 -3.33
C GLU A 116 8.87 19.96 -2.31
N LYS A 117 8.24 19.85 -1.14
CA LYS A 117 8.70 18.96 -0.07
C LYS A 117 7.87 17.68 -0.09
N LEU A 118 8.52 16.57 -0.41
CA LEU A 118 8.02 15.24 -0.11
C LEU A 118 8.06 15.04 1.42
N ARG A 119 6.91 14.77 2.03
CA ARG A 119 6.85 14.41 3.45
C ARG A 119 6.39 12.96 3.58
N ILE A 120 7.32 12.14 4.09
CA ILE A 120 7.14 10.71 4.39
C ILE A 120 7.67 10.51 5.80
N GLN A 121 6.80 10.07 6.71
CA GLN A 121 7.18 9.74 8.09
C GLN A 121 6.50 8.42 8.46
N ASN A 122 7.16 7.31 8.14
CA ASN A 122 6.57 5.98 8.14
C ASN A 122 7.50 4.96 8.78
N HIS A 123 6.90 3.87 9.25
CA HIS A 123 7.59 2.71 9.79
C HIS A 123 7.24 1.50 8.92
N LEU A 124 8.26 0.89 8.29
CA LEU A 124 8.10 -0.26 7.41
C LEU A 124 9.02 -1.36 7.93
N GLU A 125 8.44 -2.41 8.51
CA GLU A 125 9.19 -3.57 8.96
C GLU A 125 9.03 -4.74 7.99
N LYS A 126 10.15 -5.33 7.59
CA LYS A 126 10.16 -6.57 6.82
C LYS A 126 10.20 -7.74 7.80
N SER A 127 9.08 -8.45 7.94
CA SER A 127 9.08 -9.73 8.65
C SER A 127 9.69 -10.80 7.74
N SER A 128 10.86 -11.32 8.12
CA SER A 128 11.51 -12.44 7.43
C SER A 128 11.06 -13.76 8.06
N ASN A 129 10.17 -14.48 7.38
CA ASN A 129 10.08 -15.93 7.53
C ASN A 129 10.34 -16.54 6.14
N LEU A 130 11.54 -17.10 6.00
CA LEU A 130 11.88 -18.02 4.93
C LEU A 130 11.02 -19.27 5.13
N GLU A 131 9.99 -19.44 4.32
CA GLU A 131 9.43 -20.77 4.10
C GLU A 131 10.08 -21.34 2.83
N ASN A 132 10.69 -22.51 3.00
CA ASN A 132 11.33 -23.33 1.97
C ASN A 132 10.35 -23.73 0.87
#